data_AF-A0A7K2NB74-F1
#
_entry.id   AF-A0A7K2NB74-F1
#
_cell.length_a   1.000
_cell.length_b   1.000
_cell.length_c   1.000
_cell.angle_alpha   90.00
_cell.angle_beta   90.00
_cell.angle_gamma   90.00
#
_symmetry.space_group_name_H-M   'P 1'
#
loop_
_entity.id
_entity.type
_entity.pdbx_description
1 polymer ?
#
loop_
_entity_poly.entity_id
_entity_poly.type
_entity_poly.pdbx_seq_one_letter_code
_entity_poly.pdbx_strand_id
1 'polypeptide(L)'
;MTAAVPDAARDVIHAALTDWWILTDPTRRDLAHAADQVTAYLTASGYQITPQPAHPQPETPMPLPLTPRQIQVIAGLARGHSTIEIAAHLEIAPGCVRSHLNRISTRLGTHSAAGTVGHCYRAGVLTGLHPEPLPGDIRLTLRQHQVLELMAHGRRNEEIAAQLHLSLDTVKTHGRHLFATVGARSRAHAVALGYQHGLLSLTDRTTEAACA
;
A
#
# COMPACT_ATOMS: atom_id res chain seq x y z
N MET A 1 -49.94 25.70 5.75
CA MET A 1 -49.35 25.44 4.42
C MET A 1 -48.04 24.72 4.64
N THR A 2 -48.13 23.39 4.60
CA THR A 2 -47.09 22.43 4.98
C THR A 2 -46.26 22.16 3.72
N ALA A 3 -45.04 22.68 3.64
CA ALA A 3 -44.15 22.39 2.53
C ALA A 3 -43.56 20.98 2.74
N ALA A 4 -43.97 20.05 1.89
CA ALA A 4 -43.52 18.67 1.88
C ALA A 4 -41.99 18.63 1.67
N VAL A 5 -41.31 17.93 2.58
CA VAL A 5 -39.90 17.56 2.44
C VAL A 5 -39.78 16.68 1.19
N PRO A 6 -38.86 16.95 0.25
CA PRO A 6 -38.67 16.08 -0.91
C PRO A 6 -38.17 14.72 -0.43
N ASP A 7 -38.83 13.63 -0.82
CA ASP A 7 -38.49 12.25 -0.41
C ASP A 7 -37.00 11.90 -0.62
N ALA A 8 -36.37 12.53 -1.63
CA ALA A 8 -34.94 12.39 -1.92
C ALA A 8 -34.01 12.90 -0.79
N ALA A 9 -34.40 13.91 -0.01
CA ALA A 9 -33.61 14.41 1.11
C ALA A 9 -33.65 13.44 2.31
N ARG A 10 -34.77 12.72 2.46
CA ARG A 10 -34.96 11.69 3.48
C ARG A 10 -34.13 10.44 3.17
N ASP A 11 -34.09 10.06 1.90
CA ASP A 11 -33.28 8.93 1.41
C ASP A 11 -31.78 9.16 1.59
N VAL A 12 -31.29 10.39 1.38
CA VAL A 12 -29.86 10.73 1.53
C VAL A 12 -29.39 10.58 2.99
N ILE A 13 -30.23 10.91 3.96
CA ILE A 13 -29.82 10.85 5.37
C ILE A 13 -30.10 9.48 5.98
N HIS A 14 -31.14 8.78 5.50
CA HIS A 14 -31.27 7.36 5.77
C HIS A 14 -30.05 6.59 5.23
N ALA A 15 -29.65 6.82 3.96
CA ALA A 15 -28.47 6.20 3.37
C ALA A 15 -27.17 6.56 4.12
N ALA A 16 -27.01 7.82 4.53
CA ALA A 16 -25.84 8.25 5.32
C ALA A 16 -25.76 7.58 6.70
N LEU A 17 -26.89 7.19 7.30
CA LEU A 17 -26.95 6.53 8.61
C LEU A 17 -27.00 5.00 8.54
N THR A 18 -27.37 4.39 7.40
CA THR A 18 -27.45 2.92 7.27
C THR A 18 -26.35 2.25 6.43
N ASP A 19 -25.68 2.94 5.50
CA ASP A 19 -24.91 2.22 4.45
C ASP A 19 -23.38 2.15 4.61
N TRP A 20 -22.80 2.57 5.75
CA TRP A 20 -21.35 2.30 6.00
C TRP A 20 -20.97 1.98 7.46
N TRP A 21 -21.88 2.03 8.43
CA TRP A 21 -21.57 1.64 9.81
C TRP A 21 -22.40 0.40 10.19
N ILE A 22 -21.74 -0.68 10.62
CA ILE A 22 -22.44 -1.75 11.34
C ILE A 22 -22.77 -1.20 12.72
N LEU A 23 -23.91 -0.52 12.83
CA LEU A 23 -24.53 -0.17 14.10
C LEU A 23 -25.54 -1.28 14.44
N THR A 24 -25.16 -2.16 15.34
CA THR A 24 -26.02 -3.22 15.88
C THR A 24 -26.87 -2.67 17.01
N ASP A 25 -28.04 -2.07 16.71
CA ASP A 25 -29.16 -1.96 17.67
C ASP A 25 -30.50 -1.64 16.95
N PRO A 26 -31.68 -2.10 17.42
CA PRO A 26 -32.93 -2.14 16.64
C PRO A 26 -33.86 -0.92 16.80
N THR A 27 -33.44 0.21 17.40
CA THR A 27 -34.29 1.41 17.59
C THR A 27 -34.24 2.35 16.37
N ARG A 28 -34.65 1.84 15.21
CA ARG A 28 -34.59 2.48 13.87
C ARG A 28 -35.46 3.74 13.67
N ARG A 29 -36.27 4.18 14.63
CA ARG A 29 -37.16 5.36 14.48
C ARG A 29 -36.49 6.69 14.89
N ASP A 30 -35.55 6.64 15.82
CA ASP A 30 -34.98 7.87 16.41
C ASP A 30 -33.96 8.53 15.48
N LEU A 31 -33.22 7.73 14.72
CA LEU A 31 -32.22 8.21 13.76
C LEU A 31 -32.85 8.89 12.54
N ALA A 32 -33.96 8.36 12.03
CA ALA A 32 -34.71 8.99 10.94
C ALA A 32 -35.30 10.34 11.36
N HIS A 33 -35.74 10.44 12.62
CA HIS A 33 -36.27 11.69 13.15
C HIS A 33 -35.17 12.72 13.43
N ALA A 34 -34.02 12.28 13.94
CA ALA A 34 -32.85 13.14 14.12
C ALA A 34 -32.29 13.66 12.78
N ALA A 35 -32.26 12.79 11.77
CA ALA A 35 -31.93 13.14 10.40
C ALA A 35 -32.83 14.27 9.86
N ASP A 36 -34.15 14.09 9.95
CA ASP A 36 -35.14 15.07 9.49
C ASP A 36 -34.98 16.43 10.20
N GLN A 37 -34.68 16.42 11.51
CA GLN A 37 -34.47 17.64 12.30
C GLN A 37 -33.21 18.40 11.86
N VAL A 38 -32.12 17.70 11.56
CA VAL A 38 -30.87 18.31 11.10
C VAL A 38 -31.04 18.93 9.71
N THR A 39 -31.74 18.25 8.78
CA THR A 39 -32.04 18.82 7.46
C THR A 39 -32.86 20.10 7.56
N ALA A 40 -33.87 20.09 8.42
CA ALA A 40 -34.75 21.23 8.61
C ALA A 40 -33.98 22.44 9.17
N TYR A 41 -33.11 22.22 10.15
CA TYR A 41 -32.26 23.27 10.73
C TYR A 41 -31.31 23.88 9.70
N LEU A 42 -30.60 23.04 8.93
CA LEU A 42 -29.62 23.51 7.94
C LEU A 42 -30.27 24.30 6.81
N THR A 43 -31.42 23.82 6.30
CA THR A 43 -32.17 24.53 5.27
C THR A 43 -32.74 25.86 5.78
N ALA A 44 -33.28 25.89 7.01
CA ALA A 44 -33.79 27.12 7.62
C ALA A 44 -32.69 28.16 7.89
N SER A 45 -31.45 27.69 8.10
CA SER A 45 -30.27 28.54 8.27
C SER A 45 -29.66 29.04 6.95
N GLY A 46 -30.32 28.76 5.81
CA GLY A 46 -29.91 29.25 4.48
C GLY A 46 -28.84 28.40 3.78
N TYR A 47 -28.47 27.25 4.33
CA TYR A 47 -27.55 26.32 3.66
C TYR A 47 -28.28 25.54 2.57
N GLN A 48 -27.70 25.53 1.37
CA GLN A 48 -28.16 24.67 0.27
C GLN A 48 -27.47 23.31 0.38
N ILE A 49 -28.26 22.25 0.57
CA ILE A 49 -27.78 20.86 0.59
C ILE A 49 -27.89 20.32 -0.84
N THR A 50 -26.79 20.35 -1.58
CA THR A 50 -26.72 19.72 -2.91
C THR A 50 -26.28 18.27 -2.73
N PRO A 51 -27.04 17.27 -3.24
CA PRO A 51 -26.55 15.90 -3.25
C PRO A 51 -25.28 15.86 -4.08
N GLN A 52 -24.16 15.51 -3.45
CA GLN A 52 -22.96 15.12 -4.18
C GLN A 52 -23.38 13.91 -5.03
N PRO A 53 -23.17 13.91 -6.37
CA PRO A 53 -23.32 12.68 -7.12
C PRO A 53 -22.49 11.63 -6.39
N ALA A 54 -23.10 10.45 -6.17
CA ALA A 54 -22.49 9.36 -5.44
C ALA A 54 -20.99 9.32 -5.77
N HIS A 55 -20.13 9.34 -4.75
CA HIS A 55 -18.72 8.99 -4.98
C HIS A 55 -18.76 7.76 -5.88
N PRO A 56 -18.08 7.76 -7.04
CA PRO A 56 -18.07 6.59 -7.90
C PRO A 56 -17.74 5.44 -6.97
N GLN A 57 -18.69 4.50 -6.82
CA GLN A 57 -18.34 3.24 -6.20
C GLN A 57 -17.08 2.81 -6.95
N PRO A 58 -16.02 2.33 -6.29
CA PRO A 58 -14.96 1.70 -7.04
C PRO A 58 -15.62 0.59 -7.86
N GLU A 59 -15.90 0.86 -9.14
CA GLU A 59 -16.56 -0.04 -10.10
C GLU A 59 -15.53 -1.04 -10.58
N THR A 60 -14.89 -1.68 -9.62
CA THR A 60 -14.00 -2.80 -9.80
C THR A 60 -14.17 -3.58 -8.50
N PRO A 61 -14.49 -4.88 -8.54
CA PRO A 61 -14.22 -5.73 -7.41
C PRO A 61 -12.75 -5.50 -7.10
N MET A 62 -12.46 -4.78 -6.01
CA MET A 62 -11.10 -4.68 -5.49
C MET A 62 -10.62 -6.14 -5.48
N PRO A 63 -9.54 -6.50 -6.21
CA PRO A 63 -9.05 -7.86 -6.14
C PRO A 63 -8.79 -8.08 -4.66
N LEU A 64 -9.59 -8.96 -4.04
CA LEU A 64 -9.70 -9.09 -2.58
C LEU A 64 -8.32 -8.85 -1.96
N PRO A 65 -8.19 -7.86 -1.04
CA PRO A 65 -6.89 -7.42 -0.55
C PRO A 65 -6.07 -8.65 -0.16
N LEU A 66 -4.76 -8.61 -0.44
CA LEU A 66 -3.85 -9.72 -0.16
C LEU A 66 -4.24 -10.40 1.16
N THR A 67 -4.38 -11.72 1.13
CA THR A 67 -4.86 -12.41 2.33
C THR A 67 -3.90 -12.11 3.49
N PRO A 68 -4.37 -12.12 4.75
CA PRO A 68 -3.49 -11.89 5.91
C PRO A 68 -2.23 -12.75 5.85
N ARG A 69 -2.37 -13.97 5.34
CA ARG A 69 -1.28 -14.91 5.13
C ARG A 69 -0.29 -14.49 4.05
N GLN A 70 -0.77 -13.96 2.92
CA GLN A 70 0.10 -13.41 1.88
C GLN A 70 0.86 -12.20 2.41
N ILE A 71 0.21 -11.32 3.18
CA ILE A 71 0.84 -10.17 3.83
C ILE A 71 1.95 -10.65 4.78
N GLN A 72 1.69 -11.67 5.61
CA GLN A 72 2.71 -12.26 6.49
C GLN A 72 3.95 -12.77 5.74
N VAL A 73 3.76 -13.43 4.60
CA VAL A 73 4.86 -13.91 3.76
C VAL A 73 5.69 -12.73 3.22
N ILE A 74 5.04 -11.69 2.71
CA ILE A 74 5.74 -10.50 2.18
C ILE A 74 6.43 -9.73 3.32
N ALA A 75 5.78 -9.62 4.47
CA ALA A 75 6.35 -9.00 5.66
C ALA A 75 7.57 -9.79 6.17
N GLY A 76 7.57 -11.12 6.04
CA GLY A 76 8.75 -11.93 6.32
C GLY A 76 9.92 -11.60 5.40
N LEU A 77 9.67 -11.46 4.09
CA LEU A 77 10.70 -11.03 3.14
C LEU A 77 11.22 -9.61 3.43
N ALA A 78 10.32 -8.70 3.80
CA ALA A 78 10.66 -7.33 4.16
C ALA A 78 11.55 -7.28 5.41
N ARG A 79 11.38 -8.20 6.37
CA ARG A 79 12.27 -8.38 7.54
C ARG A 79 13.56 -9.15 7.21
N GLY A 80 13.77 -9.55 5.97
CA GLY A 80 14.94 -10.32 5.56
C GLY A 80 14.96 -11.78 5.99
N HIS A 81 13.83 -12.34 6.39
CA HIS A 81 13.70 -13.78 6.60
C HIS A 81 13.87 -14.53 5.26
N SER A 82 14.62 -15.61 5.30
CA SER A 82 14.71 -16.61 4.25
C SER A 82 13.38 -17.36 4.08
N THR A 83 13.19 -18.01 2.94
CA THR A 83 12.01 -18.86 2.70
C THR A 83 11.79 -19.90 3.80
N ILE A 84 12.88 -20.44 4.37
CA ILE A 84 12.84 -21.45 5.43
C ILE A 84 12.38 -20.82 6.75
N GLU A 85 12.93 -19.67 7.13
CA GLU A 85 12.52 -18.95 8.35
C GLU A 85 11.07 -18.46 8.25
N ILE A 86 10.66 -17.96 7.08
CA ILE A 86 9.24 -17.60 6.84
C ILE A 86 8.36 -18.84 7.00
N ALA A 87 8.74 -19.97 6.41
CA ALA A 87 7.98 -21.21 6.50
C ALA A 87 7.84 -21.68 7.96
N ALA A 88 8.93 -21.64 8.72
CA ALA A 88 8.98 -21.99 10.14
C ALA A 88 8.09 -21.07 10.99
N HIS A 89 8.23 -19.75 10.87
CA HIS A 89 7.42 -18.76 11.61
C HIS A 89 5.93 -18.85 11.30
N LEU A 90 5.61 -19.27 10.09
CA LEU A 90 4.24 -19.39 9.63
C LEU A 90 3.68 -20.79 9.89
N GLU A 91 4.48 -21.79 10.28
CA GLU A 91 4.04 -23.18 10.43
C GLU A 91 3.48 -23.77 9.11
N ILE A 92 4.17 -23.52 8.00
CA ILE A 92 3.85 -24.08 6.67
C ILE A 92 5.07 -24.73 6.04
N ALA A 93 4.86 -25.57 5.02
CA ALA A 93 5.95 -26.13 4.23
C ALA A 93 6.69 -25.04 3.43
N PRO A 94 8.03 -25.12 3.27
CA PRO A 94 8.80 -24.16 2.47
C PRO A 94 8.33 -23.99 1.03
N GLY A 95 7.80 -25.06 0.43
CA GLY A 95 7.19 -25.02 -0.91
C GLY A 95 5.98 -24.08 -0.98
N CYS A 96 5.17 -24.01 0.09
CA CYS A 96 4.00 -23.14 0.16
C CYS A 96 4.39 -21.67 0.12
N VAL A 97 5.50 -21.27 0.76
CA VAL A 97 6.00 -19.88 0.70
C VAL A 97 6.26 -19.48 -0.74
N ARG A 98 6.97 -20.31 -1.52
CA ARG A 98 7.25 -20.04 -2.94
C ARG A 98 5.97 -19.98 -3.78
N SER A 99 5.00 -20.87 -3.52
CA SER A 99 3.69 -20.82 -4.18
C SER A 99 2.92 -19.54 -3.84
N HIS A 100 2.94 -19.09 -2.59
CA HIS A 100 2.35 -17.81 -2.19
C HIS A 100 3.03 -16.66 -2.93
N LEU A 101 4.37 -16.61 -2.95
CA LEU A 101 5.12 -15.56 -3.64
C LEU A 101 4.83 -15.51 -5.14
N ASN A 102 4.73 -16.66 -5.82
CA ASN A 102 4.36 -16.69 -7.23
C ASN A 102 2.95 -16.14 -7.47
N ARG A 103 1.97 -16.57 -6.67
CA ARG A 103 0.58 -16.08 -6.77
C ARG A 103 0.47 -14.58 -6.49
N ILE A 104 1.21 -14.09 -5.48
CA ILE A 104 1.29 -12.67 -5.14
C ILE A 104 1.91 -11.91 -6.32
N SER A 105 3.05 -12.38 -6.83
CA SER A 105 3.77 -11.71 -7.92
C SER A 105 2.89 -11.59 -9.17
N THR A 106 2.21 -12.67 -9.56
CA THR A 106 1.24 -12.69 -10.67
C THR A 106 0.07 -11.75 -10.42
N ARG A 107 -0.51 -11.76 -9.21
CA ARG A 107 -1.66 -10.91 -8.86
C ARG A 107 -1.31 -9.42 -8.87
N LEU A 108 -0.12 -9.06 -8.40
CA LEU A 108 0.34 -7.67 -8.34
C LEU A 108 1.05 -7.21 -9.62
N GLY A 109 1.19 -8.06 -10.64
CA GLY A 109 1.91 -7.74 -11.87
C GLY A 109 3.40 -7.47 -11.66
N THR A 110 4.00 -8.00 -10.59
CA THR A 110 5.42 -7.80 -10.28
C THR A 110 6.26 -8.98 -10.74
N HIS A 111 7.52 -8.72 -11.11
CA HIS A 111 8.42 -9.73 -11.69
C HIS A 111 9.50 -10.24 -10.74
N SER A 112 9.49 -9.77 -9.48
CA SER A 112 10.44 -10.21 -8.45
C SER A 112 9.92 -9.91 -7.05
N ALA A 113 10.40 -10.66 -6.06
CA ALA A 113 10.07 -10.45 -4.65
C ALA A 113 10.41 -9.03 -4.15
N ALA A 114 11.50 -8.43 -4.65
CA ALA A 114 11.87 -7.06 -4.33
C ALA A 114 10.88 -6.05 -4.94
N GLY A 115 10.43 -6.29 -6.17
CA GLY A 115 9.35 -5.51 -6.79
C GLY A 115 8.03 -5.66 -6.06
N THR A 116 7.69 -6.87 -5.59
CA THR A 116 6.53 -7.13 -4.74
C THR A 116 6.59 -6.31 -3.46
N VAL A 117 7.71 -6.36 -2.73
CA VAL A 117 7.90 -5.56 -1.50
C VAL A 117 7.80 -4.07 -1.80
N GLY A 118 8.47 -3.59 -2.84
CA GLY A 118 8.41 -2.18 -3.22
C GLY A 118 6.99 -1.72 -3.59
N HIS A 119 6.25 -2.53 -4.34
CA HIS A 119 4.84 -2.28 -4.63
C HIS A 119 4.01 -2.21 -3.34
N CYS A 120 4.19 -3.15 -2.42
CA CYS A 120 3.44 -3.16 -1.16
C CYS A 120 3.77 -1.98 -0.24
N TYR A 121 5.00 -1.45 -0.26
CA TYR A 121 5.33 -0.20 0.43
C TYR A 121 4.63 1.01 -0.20
N ARG A 122 4.72 1.19 -1.52
CA ARG A 122 4.05 2.28 -2.24
C ARG A 122 2.52 2.22 -2.11
N ALA A 123 1.95 1.01 -2.07
CA ALA A 123 0.52 0.80 -1.86
C ALA A 123 0.08 0.96 -0.39
N GLY A 124 0.98 1.26 0.54
CA GLY A 124 0.64 1.45 1.95
C GLY A 124 0.35 0.16 2.74
N VAL A 125 0.60 -1.02 2.15
CA VAL A 125 0.34 -2.33 2.79
C VAL A 125 1.37 -2.66 3.87
N LEU A 126 2.62 -2.23 3.68
CA LEU A 126 3.74 -2.53 4.60
C LEU A 126 4.26 -1.33 5.39
N THR A 127 3.62 -0.17 5.30
CA THR A 127 4.06 1.07 5.98
C THR A 127 4.01 0.98 7.50
N GLY A 128 3.26 0.02 8.07
CA GLY A 128 3.23 -0.26 9.51
C GLY A 128 4.32 -1.21 10.03
N LEU A 129 5.24 -1.68 9.18
CA LEU A 129 6.38 -2.46 9.65
C LEU A 129 7.39 -1.56 10.36
N HIS A 130 7.61 -1.82 11.65
CA HIS A 130 8.62 -1.08 12.43
C HIS A 130 10.00 -1.14 11.74
N PRO A 131 10.69 0.00 11.61
CA PRO A 131 12.03 0.05 11.03
C PRO A 131 12.98 -0.77 11.91
N GLU A 132 13.75 -1.69 11.29
CA GLU A 132 14.91 -2.24 12.00
C GLU A 132 15.98 -1.16 12.13
N PRO A 133 16.70 -1.08 13.26
CA PRO A 133 17.75 -0.08 13.42
C PRO A 133 18.87 -0.33 12.39
N LEU A 134 19.11 0.65 11.52
CA LEU A 134 20.29 0.63 10.64
C LEU A 134 21.56 0.81 11.47
N PRO A 135 22.69 0.26 10.99
CA PRO A 135 24.01 0.62 11.49
C PRO A 135 24.37 2.07 11.09
N GLY A 136 24.00 3.04 11.93
CA GLY A 136 24.46 4.44 11.84
C GLY A 136 23.90 5.28 10.69
N ASP A 137 24.54 6.43 10.42
CA ASP A 137 24.19 7.34 9.32
C ASP A 137 24.56 6.73 7.97
N ILE A 138 23.59 6.07 7.34
CA ILE A 138 23.80 5.42 6.05
C ILE A 138 23.70 6.44 4.92
N ARG A 139 24.80 6.59 4.17
CA ARG A 139 24.85 7.35 2.92
C ARG A 139 25.15 6.42 1.76
N LEU A 140 24.17 6.23 0.89
CA LEU A 140 24.37 5.51 -0.37
C LEU A 140 25.05 6.42 -1.39
N THR A 141 25.95 5.84 -2.17
CA THR A 141 26.44 6.48 -3.40
C THR A 141 25.31 6.59 -4.42
N LEU A 142 25.44 7.51 -5.38
CA LEU A 142 24.46 7.69 -6.45
C LEU A 142 24.15 6.38 -7.19
N ARG A 143 25.17 5.55 -7.47
CA ARG A 143 24.98 4.26 -8.15
C ARG A 143 24.25 3.24 -7.29
N GLN A 144 24.56 3.18 -6.00
CA GLN A 144 23.83 2.31 -5.08
C GLN A 144 22.37 2.72 -4.95
N HIS A 145 22.09 4.03 -4.92
CA HIS A 145 20.74 4.57 -4.90
C HIS A 145 19.95 4.19 -6.16
N GLN A 146 20.51 4.41 -7.35
CA GLN A 146 19.91 3.99 -8.63
C GLN A 146 19.64 2.48 -8.69
N VAL A 147 20.59 1.66 -8.23
CA VAL A 147 20.40 0.21 -8.17
C VAL A 147 19.27 -0.15 -7.21
N LEU A 148 19.19 0.48 -6.03
CA LEU A 148 18.14 0.25 -5.04
C LEU A 148 16.75 0.68 -5.56
N GLU A 149 16.67 1.79 -6.27
CA GLU A 149 15.43 2.27 -6.89
C GLU A 149 14.93 1.28 -7.95
N LEU A 150 15.80 0.84 -8.85
CA LEU A 150 15.42 -0.16 -9.86
C LEU A 150 15.08 -1.53 -9.25
N MET A 151 15.72 -1.89 -8.12
CA MET A 151 15.32 -3.05 -7.31
C MET A 151 13.88 -2.91 -6.80
N ALA A 152 13.50 -1.72 -6.33
CA ALA A 152 12.16 -1.41 -5.81
C ALA A 152 11.08 -1.39 -6.91
N HIS A 153 11.46 -1.09 -8.15
CA HIS A 153 10.62 -1.27 -9.34
C HIS A 153 10.60 -2.72 -9.86
N GLY A 154 11.28 -3.64 -9.18
CA GLY A 154 11.24 -5.07 -9.49
C GLY A 154 12.09 -5.50 -10.67
N ARG A 155 12.94 -4.62 -11.21
CA ARG A 155 13.89 -4.94 -12.29
C ARG A 155 14.83 -6.06 -11.87
N ARG A 156 15.27 -6.88 -12.80
CA ARG A 156 16.30 -7.91 -12.64
C ARG A 156 17.68 -7.32 -12.88
N ASN A 157 18.75 -8.03 -12.50
CA ASN A 157 20.10 -7.48 -12.64
C ASN A 157 20.48 -7.24 -14.10
N GLU A 158 19.99 -8.05 -15.04
CA GLU A 158 20.20 -7.84 -16.48
C GLU A 158 19.52 -6.54 -16.95
N GLU A 159 18.29 -6.29 -16.50
CA GLU A 159 17.54 -5.07 -16.84
C GLU A 159 18.19 -3.83 -16.22
N ILE A 160 18.67 -3.93 -14.98
CA ILE A 160 19.42 -2.85 -14.31
C ILE A 160 20.72 -2.55 -15.05
N ALA A 161 21.46 -3.59 -15.45
CA ALA A 161 22.70 -3.44 -16.21
C ALA A 161 22.45 -2.71 -17.54
N ALA A 162 21.40 -3.12 -18.27
CA ALA A 162 20.99 -2.47 -19.50
C ALA A 162 20.59 -1.00 -19.28
N GLN A 163 19.77 -0.72 -18.27
CA GLN A 163 19.25 0.63 -18.01
C GLN A 163 20.32 1.60 -17.47
N LEU A 164 21.32 1.11 -16.73
CA LEU A 164 22.41 1.93 -16.20
C LEU A 164 23.65 1.95 -17.11
N HIS A 165 23.61 1.25 -18.25
CA HIS A 165 24.75 1.04 -19.15
C HIS A 165 25.99 0.48 -18.42
N LEU A 166 25.76 -0.54 -17.58
CA LEU A 166 26.79 -1.23 -16.79
C LEU A 166 26.88 -2.70 -17.17
N SER A 167 27.99 -3.35 -16.80
CA SER A 167 28.07 -4.81 -16.89
C SER A 167 27.23 -5.47 -15.79
N LEU A 168 26.77 -6.70 -16.04
CA LEU A 168 26.04 -7.50 -15.05
C LEU A 168 26.86 -7.70 -13.76
N ASP A 169 28.18 -7.87 -13.88
CA ASP A 169 29.07 -8.06 -12.74
C ASP A 169 29.23 -6.78 -11.91
N THR A 170 29.29 -5.62 -12.57
CA THR A 170 29.30 -4.31 -11.90
C THR A 170 28.02 -4.10 -11.09
N VAL A 171 26.85 -4.46 -11.64
CA VAL A 171 25.56 -4.39 -10.91
C VAL A 171 25.56 -5.33 -9.71
N LYS A 172 26.07 -6.56 -9.84
CA LYS A 172 26.19 -7.51 -8.72
C LYS A 172 27.12 -6.96 -7.63
N THR A 173 28.22 -6.33 -8.02
CA THR A 173 29.17 -5.70 -7.09
C THR A 173 28.55 -4.52 -6.35
N HIS A 174 27.87 -3.61 -7.07
CA HIS A 174 27.12 -2.52 -6.44
C HIS A 174 26.03 -3.05 -5.51
N GLY A 175 25.32 -4.11 -5.88
CA GLY A 175 24.31 -4.76 -5.04
C GLY A 175 24.92 -5.35 -3.76
N ARG A 176 26.07 -6.02 -3.84
CA ARG A 176 26.76 -6.56 -2.65
C ARG A 176 27.19 -5.45 -1.69
N HIS A 177 27.80 -4.38 -2.21
CA HIS A 177 28.20 -3.24 -1.40
C HIS A 177 26.98 -2.53 -0.81
N LEU A 178 25.92 -2.33 -1.59
CA LEU A 178 24.64 -1.81 -1.12
C LEU A 178 24.12 -2.63 0.06
N PHE A 179 24.04 -3.95 -0.06
CA PHE A 179 23.54 -4.83 1.00
C PHE A 179 24.41 -4.76 2.26
N ALA A 180 25.73 -4.72 2.12
CA ALA A 180 26.64 -4.53 3.23
C ALA A 180 26.44 -3.17 3.91
N THR A 181 26.26 -2.11 3.11
CA THR A 181 26.02 -0.76 3.62
C THR A 181 24.71 -0.68 4.39
N VAL A 182 23.60 -1.22 3.87
CA VAL A 182 22.28 -1.17 4.53
C VAL A 182 22.07 -2.27 5.57
N GLY A 183 22.96 -3.26 5.68
CA GLY A 183 22.74 -4.42 6.55
C GLY A 183 21.69 -5.42 6.02
N ALA A 184 21.38 -5.37 4.72
CA ALA A 184 20.36 -6.22 4.12
C ALA A 184 20.87 -7.65 3.89
N ARG A 185 20.01 -8.63 4.19
CA ARG A 185 20.26 -10.06 3.93
C ARG A 185 19.79 -10.50 2.54
N SER A 186 18.91 -9.73 1.91
CA SER A 186 18.31 -10.06 0.62
C SER A 186 17.93 -8.80 -0.16
N ARG A 187 17.69 -8.95 -1.47
CA ARG A 187 17.20 -7.86 -2.34
C ARG A 187 15.88 -7.27 -1.84
N ALA A 188 14.96 -8.12 -1.39
CA ALA A 188 13.67 -7.68 -0.86
C ALA A 188 13.83 -6.93 0.46
N HIS A 189 14.73 -7.41 1.33
CA HIS A 189 15.07 -6.73 2.58
C HIS A 189 15.72 -5.35 2.31
N ALA A 190 16.64 -5.26 1.34
CA ALA A 190 17.27 -4.00 0.98
C ALA A 190 16.24 -2.94 0.53
N VAL A 191 15.25 -3.34 -0.29
CA VAL A 191 14.15 -2.44 -0.69
C VAL A 191 13.32 -2.03 0.52
N ALA A 192 13.01 -2.95 1.43
CA ALA A 192 12.27 -2.64 2.65
C ALA A 192 13.00 -1.60 3.52
N LEU A 193 14.29 -1.81 3.79
CA LEU A 193 15.13 -0.84 4.51
C LEU A 193 15.20 0.49 3.76
N GLY A 194 15.26 0.45 2.42
CA GLY A 194 15.21 1.63 1.59
C GLY A 194 13.99 2.52 1.86
N TYR A 195 12.80 1.91 1.96
CA TYR A 195 11.57 2.62 2.32
C TYR A 195 11.50 3.02 3.79
N GLN A 196 11.88 2.12 4.71
CA GLN A 196 11.82 2.36 6.16
C GLN A 196 12.71 3.51 6.61
N HIS A 197 13.82 3.75 5.91
CA HIS A 197 14.79 4.79 6.25
C HIS A 197 14.77 5.99 5.30
N GLY A 198 13.74 6.10 4.45
CA GLY A 198 13.57 7.24 3.55
C GLY A 198 14.61 7.37 2.45
N LEU A 199 15.36 6.30 2.15
CA LEU A 199 16.25 6.23 0.98
C LEU A 199 15.45 6.11 -0.32
N LEU A 200 14.24 5.55 -0.24
CA LEU A 200 13.26 5.46 -1.31
C LEU A 200 12.01 6.27 -0.94
N SER A 201 11.41 6.95 -1.93
CA SER A 201 10.18 7.72 -1.73
C SER A 201 8.95 6.83 -1.91
N LEU A 202 7.99 6.92 -0.98
CA LEU A 202 6.70 6.20 -1.04
C LEU A 202 5.78 6.74 -2.15
N THR A 203 5.95 8.01 -2.52
CA THR A 203 5.29 8.67 -3.63
C THR A 203 6.24 8.74 -4.82
N ASP A 204 5.78 8.28 -5.99
CA ASP A 204 6.39 8.63 -7.28
C ASP A 204 6.21 10.15 -7.48
N ARG A 205 7.09 10.97 -6.90
CA ARG A 205 7.11 12.42 -7.11
C ARG A 205 7.68 12.78 -8.48
N THR A 206 7.18 12.16 -9.55
CA THR A 206 7.73 12.38 -10.89
C THR A 206 7.06 13.53 -11.65
N THR A 207 5.97 14.15 -11.17
CA THR A 207 5.35 15.27 -11.91
C THR A 207 4.57 16.25 -11.01
N GLU A 208 5.24 16.99 -10.14
CA GLU A 208 4.62 18.20 -9.54
C GLU A 208 5.61 19.35 -9.26
N ALA A 209 6.93 19.10 -9.32
CA ALA A 209 7.96 20.13 -9.11
C ALA A 209 8.44 20.84 -10.39
N ALA A 210 7.74 20.69 -11.53
CA ALA A 210 8.07 21.36 -12.80
C ALA A 210 7.06 22.44 -13.24
N CYS A 211 6.05 22.75 -12.42
CA CYS A 211 5.13 23.87 -12.62
C CYS A 211 5.00 24.69 -11.33
N ALA A 212 5.98 25.56 -11.07
CA ALA A 212 5.83 26.72 -10.20
C ALA A 212 6.81 27.80 -10.66
#